data_AF-A0A3D3CK05-F1
#
_entry.id   AF-A0A3D3CK05-F1
#
_cell.length_a   1.000
_cell.length_b   1.000
_cell.length_c   1.000
_cell.angle_alpha   90.00
_cell.angle_beta   90.00
_cell.angle_gamma   90.00
#
_symmetry.space_group_name_H-M   'P 1'
#
loop_
_entity.id
_entity.type
_entity.pdbx_description
1 polymer ?
#
loop_
_entity_poly.entity_id
_entity_poly.type
_entity_poly.pdbx_seq_one_letter_code
_entity_poly.pdbx_strand_id
1 'polypeptide(L)'
;ARRTWGERLYLRYGATGIRGEVEQGFPSVLNHGLPRLRSDLSEGTSLNDALVNCLLTLCTVTEDTNVLARGGPEGSRLVRDGAAKVLALGGAGSPEGREATFALDRALTERNISPGGSADLLAVTVFLWLLSP
;
A
#
# COMPACT_ATOMS: atom_id res chain seq x y z
N ALA A 1 19.34 -6.47 25.01
CA ALA A 1 19.40 -5.83 23.68
C ALA A 1 18.26 -4.81 23.54
N ARG A 2 18.52 -3.64 22.93
CA ARG A 2 17.49 -2.60 22.71
C ARG A 2 16.63 -3.04 21.52
N ARG A 3 15.34 -3.30 21.75
CA ARG A 3 14.42 -3.79 20.71
C ARG A 3 14.26 -2.76 19.58
N THR A 4 14.22 -3.24 18.34
CA THR A 4 13.92 -2.42 17.16
C THR A 4 12.47 -1.92 17.21
N TRP A 5 12.15 -0.86 16.46
CA TRP A 5 10.77 -0.37 16.35
C TRP A 5 9.81 -1.45 15.84
N GLY A 6 10.25 -2.27 14.88
CA GLY A 6 9.47 -3.41 14.36
C GLY A 6 9.17 -4.47 15.41
N GLU A 7 10.15 -4.84 16.25
CA GLU A 7 9.93 -5.79 17.35
C GLU A 7 8.97 -5.25 18.41
N ARG A 8 8.99 -3.94 18.67
CA ARG A 8 8.03 -3.32 19.60
C ARG A 8 6.61 -3.34 19.04
N LEU A 9 6.43 -3.13 17.74
CA LEU A 9 5.13 -3.16 17.07
C LEU A 9 4.57 -4.58 16.99
N TYR A 10 5.40 -5.57 16.66
CA TYR A 10 5.03 -6.99 16.69
C TYR A 10 4.55 -7.41 18.08
N LEU A 11 5.28 -7.04 19.14
CA LEU A 11 4.89 -7.36 20.52
C LEU A 11 3.62 -6.63 20.99
N ARG A 12 3.29 -5.46 20.40
CA ARG A 12 2.16 -4.63 20.82
C ARG A 12 0.87 -4.96 20.07
N TYR A 13 0.97 -5.36 18.80
CA TYR A 13 -0.20 -5.53 17.92
C TYR A 13 -0.26 -6.89 17.21
N GLY A 14 0.75 -7.76 17.36
CA GLY A 14 0.84 -9.02 16.60
C GLY A 14 1.16 -8.83 15.11
N ALA A 15 1.27 -7.58 14.65
CA ALA A 15 1.54 -7.22 13.27
C ALA A 15 2.97 -7.60 12.88
N THR A 16 3.12 -8.54 11.94
CA THR A 16 4.41 -8.97 11.37
C THR A 16 4.97 -7.95 10.37
N GLY A 17 4.09 -7.13 9.76
CA GLY A 17 4.44 -6.13 8.76
C GLY A 17 5.26 -6.72 7.60
N ILE A 18 6.20 -5.93 7.08
CA ILE A 18 7.07 -6.33 5.97
C ILE A 18 7.88 -7.62 6.23
N ARG A 19 8.16 -7.96 7.49
CA ARG A 19 8.88 -9.20 7.83
C ARG A 19 8.04 -10.43 7.52
N GLY A 20 6.75 -10.39 7.85
CA GLY A 20 5.83 -11.48 7.53
C GLY A 20 5.67 -11.68 6.03
N GLU A 21 5.63 -10.59 5.27
CA GLU A 21 5.64 -10.65 3.80
C GLU A 21 6.91 -11.35 3.30
N VAL A 22 8.10 -10.95 3.77
CA VAL A 22 9.37 -11.58 3.36
C VAL A 22 9.40 -13.07 3.70
N GLU A 23 9.02 -13.45 4.92
CA GLU A 23 9.00 -14.84 5.38
C GLU A 23 8.05 -15.74 4.56
N GLN A 24 6.96 -15.16 4.05
CA GLN A 24 5.96 -15.85 3.23
C GLN A 24 6.22 -15.73 1.72
N GLY A 25 7.30 -15.06 1.31
CA GLY A 25 7.65 -14.88 -0.11
C GLY A 25 6.83 -13.82 -0.85
N PHE A 26 6.43 -12.76 -0.14
CA PHE A 26 5.69 -11.58 -0.64
C PHE A 26 4.31 -11.89 -1.25
N PRO A 27 3.39 -12.56 -0.54
CA PRO A 27 2.07 -12.88 -1.06
C PRO A 27 1.28 -11.64 -1.51
N SER A 28 1.41 -10.50 -0.83
CA SER A 28 0.72 -9.26 -1.23
C SER A 28 1.25 -8.71 -2.57
N VAL A 29 2.55 -8.84 -2.81
CA VAL A 29 3.16 -8.44 -4.09
C VAL A 29 2.75 -9.38 -5.21
N LEU A 30 2.88 -10.69 -5.00
CA LEU A 30 2.66 -11.69 -6.05
C LEU A 30 1.19 -11.83 -6.44
N ASN A 31 0.27 -11.76 -5.47
CA ASN A 31 -1.15 -12.01 -5.70
C ASN A 31 -1.97 -10.74 -5.96
N HIS A 32 -1.48 -9.56 -5.58
CA HIS A 32 -2.23 -8.32 -5.70
C HIS A 32 -1.45 -7.20 -6.41
N GLY A 33 -0.23 -6.88 -5.96
CA GLY A 33 0.57 -5.80 -6.54
C GLY A 33 0.93 -6.01 -8.02
N LEU A 34 1.61 -7.11 -8.33
CA LEU A 34 2.03 -7.45 -9.70
C LEU A 34 0.83 -7.62 -10.66
N PRO A 35 -0.24 -8.37 -10.32
CA PRO A 35 -1.42 -8.46 -11.17
C PRO A 35 -2.04 -7.10 -11.46
N ARG A 36 -2.15 -6.23 -10.44
CA ARG A 36 -2.71 -4.89 -10.64
C ARG A 36 -1.87 -4.05 -11.60
N LEU A 37 -0.56 -3.96 -11.36
CA LEU A 37 0.34 -3.18 -12.20
C LEU A 37 0.30 -3.65 -13.66
N ARG A 38 0.32 -4.96 -13.89
CA ARG A 38 0.26 -5.54 -15.24
C ARG A 38 -1.08 -5.26 -15.92
N SER A 39 -2.20 -5.39 -15.21
CA SER A 39 -3.54 -5.11 -15.76
C SER A 39 -3.64 -3.66 -16.21
N ASP A 40 -3.33 -2.71 -15.31
CA ASP A 40 -3.43 -1.28 -15.60
C ASP A 40 -2.57 -0.89 -16.81
N LEU A 41 -1.33 -1.39 -16.89
CA LEU A 41 -0.44 -1.14 -18.04
C LEU A 41 -0.98 -1.75 -19.33
N SER A 42 -1.56 -2.96 -19.28
CA SER A 42 -2.16 -3.61 -20.46
C SER A 42 -3.40 -2.87 -20.99
N GLU A 43 -4.10 -2.16 -20.10
CA GLU A 43 -5.26 -1.32 -20.42
C GLU A 43 -4.84 0.10 -20.88
N GLY A 44 -3.54 0.38 -20.96
CA GLY A 44 -3.02 1.67 -21.44
C GLY A 44 -2.95 2.76 -20.36
N THR A 45 -3.10 2.40 -19.08
CA THR A 45 -2.88 3.34 -17.96
C THR A 45 -1.43 3.79 -17.95
N SER A 46 -1.18 5.07 -17.65
CA SER A 46 0.18 5.59 -17.52
C SER A 46 0.94 4.85 -16.41
N LEU A 47 2.26 4.68 -16.56
CA LEU A 47 3.07 4.01 -15.55
C LEU A 47 2.88 4.63 -14.16
N ASN A 48 2.84 5.97 -14.08
CA ASN A 48 2.65 6.65 -12.80
C ASN A 48 1.29 6.31 -12.16
N ASP A 49 0.20 6.39 -12.93
CA ASP A 49 -1.14 6.09 -12.40
C ASP A 49 -1.28 4.60 -12.02
N ALA A 50 -0.66 3.70 -12.80
CA ALA A 50 -0.61 2.27 -12.49
C ALA A 50 0.15 1.98 -11.20
N LEU A 51 1.26 2.68 -10.92
CA LEU A 51 1.99 2.56 -9.67
C LEU A 51 1.20 3.10 -8.47
N VAL A 52 0.46 4.20 -8.65
CA VAL A 52 -0.45 4.71 -7.61
C VAL A 52 -1.56 3.70 -7.32
N ASN A 53 -2.18 3.15 -8.35
CA ASN A 53 -3.19 2.11 -8.22
C ASN A 53 -2.66 0.83 -7.54
N CYS A 54 -1.43 0.44 -7.87
CA CYS A 54 -0.73 -0.66 -7.21
C CYS A 54 -0.50 -0.38 -5.73
N LEU A 55 -0.03 0.83 -5.37
CA LEU A 55 0.14 1.24 -3.97
C LEU A 55 -1.18 1.17 -3.20
N LEU A 56 -2.24 1.73 -3.78
CA LEU A 56 -3.57 1.71 -3.17
C LEU A 56 -4.08 0.27 -3.01
N THR A 57 -3.84 -0.60 -3.98
CA THR A 57 -4.19 -2.03 -3.90
C THR A 57 -3.42 -2.72 -2.77
N LEU A 58 -2.14 -2.44 -2.60
CA LEU A 58 -1.37 -2.97 -1.47
C LEU A 58 -1.91 -2.46 -0.13
N CYS A 59 -2.28 -1.18 -0.04
CA CYS A 59 -2.90 -0.60 1.15
C CYS A 59 -4.24 -1.25 1.56
N THR A 60 -4.97 -1.89 0.65
CA THR A 60 -6.24 -2.56 1.01
C THR A 60 -6.03 -3.95 1.61
N VAL A 61 -4.94 -4.63 1.26
CA VAL A 61 -4.68 -6.03 1.61
C VAL A 61 -3.61 -6.22 2.68
N THR A 62 -2.79 -5.21 2.96
CA THR A 62 -1.69 -5.30 3.94
C THR A 62 -2.05 -4.67 5.29
N GLU A 63 -1.42 -5.16 6.36
CA GLU A 63 -1.41 -4.47 7.64
C GLU A 63 -0.12 -3.65 7.78
N ASP A 64 -0.21 -2.35 7.48
CA ASP A 64 0.95 -1.46 7.53
C ASP A 64 1.28 -1.04 8.98
N THR A 65 2.39 -1.57 9.48
CA THR A 65 2.88 -1.25 10.83
C THR A 65 3.25 0.22 11.03
N ASN A 66 3.66 0.95 9.98
CA ASN A 66 3.92 2.39 10.06
C ASN A 66 2.63 3.18 10.27
N VAL A 67 1.54 2.74 9.62
CA VAL A 67 0.21 3.31 9.82
C VAL A 67 -0.29 3.03 11.23
N LEU A 68 -0.22 1.77 11.68
CA LEU A 68 -0.59 1.40 13.05
C LEU A 68 0.21 2.17 14.11
N ALA A 69 1.49 2.41 13.87
CA ALA A 69 2.35 3.13 14.82
C ALA A 69 1.96 4.61 14.98
N ARG A 70 1.45 5.25 13.92
CA ARG A 70 1.18 6.69 13.87
C ARG A 70 -0.30 7.02 14.07
N GLY A 71 -1.18 6.26 13.43
CA GLY A 71 -2.63 6.48 13.43
C GLY A 71 -3.45 5.41 14.16
N GLY A 72 -2.81 4.36 14.69
CA GLY A 72 -3.51 3.25 15.34
C GLY A 72 -4.50 2.53 14.40
N PRO A 73 -5.44 1.74 14.97
CA PRO A 73 -6.43 1.02 14.17
C PRO A 73 -7.32 1.93 13.31
N GLU A 74 -7.64 3.14 13.79
CA GLU A 74 -8.43 4.11 13.04
C GLU A 74 -7.67 4.63 11.81
N GLY A 75 -6.38 4.91 11.95
CA GLY A 75 -5.51 5.26 10.83
C GLY A 75 -5.40 4.14 9.80
N SER A 76 -5.28 2.90 10.25
CA SER A 76 -5.25 1.73 9.36
C SER A 76 -6.56 1.58 8.60
N ARG A 77 -7.70 1.82 9.26
CA ARG A 77 -9.00 1.82 8.61
C ARG A 77 -9.13 2.97 7.61
N LEU A 78 -8.71 4.18 7.96
CA LEU A 78 -8.72 5.33 7.06
C LEU A 78 -7.94 5.05 5.76
N VAL A 79 -6.72 4.48 5.90
CA VAL A 79 -5.90 4.11 4.74
C VAL A 79 -6.59 3.04 3.89
N ARG A 80 -7.08 1.96 4.52
CA ARG A 80 -7.71 0.84 3.82
C ARG A 80 -8.99 1.26 3.09
N ASP A 81 -9.92 1.89 3.81
CA ASP A 81 -11.23 2.29 3.29
C ASP A 81 -11.07 3.41 2.24
N GLY A 82 -10.14 4.34 2.48
CA GLY A 82 -9.79 5.40 1.53
C GLY A 82 -9.22 4.85 0.24
N ALA A 83 -8.25 3.93 0.33
CA ALA A 83 -7.67 3.30 -0.85
C ALA A 83 -8.71 2.49 -1.64
N ALA A 84 -9.55 1.70 -0.96
CA ALA A 84 -10.64 0.97 -1.61
C ALA A 84 -11.62 1.91 -2.34
N LYS A 85 -11.96 3.05 -1.73
CA LYS A 85 -12.82 4.06 -2.36
C LYS A 85 -12.18 4.64 -3.63
N VAL A 86 -10.90 4.99 -3.59
CA VAL A 86 -10.19 5.51 -4.77
C VAL A 86 -10.22 4.49 -5.91
N LEU A 87 -9.93 3.23 -5.60
CA LEU A 87 -9.96 2.15 -6.59
C LEU A 87 -11.36 1.93 -7.18
N ALA A 88 -12.40 1.99 -6.35
CA ALA A 88 -13.80 1.87 -6.79
C ALA A 88 -14.24 3.04 -7.70
N LEU A 89 -13.61 4.21 -7.57
CA LEU A 89 -13.84 5.38 -8.42
C LEU A 89 -13.05 5.35 -9.74
N GLY A 90 -12.39 4.23 -10.07
CA GLY A 90 -11.60 4.10 -11.31
C GLY A 90 -10.10 4.34 -11.12
N GLY A 91 -9.64 4.50 -9.87
CA GLY A 91 -8.22 4.70 -9.57
C GLY A 91 -7.65 6.01 -10.12
N ALA A 92 -6.34 6.18 -10.02
CA ALA A 92 -5.63 7.41 -10.38
C ALA A 92 -5.70 7.77 -11.88
N GLY A 93 -6.09 6.83 -12.75
CA GLY A 93 -6.30 7.04 -14.18
C GLY A 93 -7.63 7.72 -14.53
N SER A 94 -8.58 7.77 -13.59
CA SER A 94 -9.88 8.45 -13.76
C SER A 94 -9.87 9.85 -13.12
N PRO A 95 -10.66 10.81 -13.62
CA PRO A 95 -10.81 12.12 -12.97
C PRO A 95 -11.26 12.01 -11.51
N GLU A 96 -12.29 11.20 -11.24
CA GLU A 96 -12.89 11.02 -9.92
C GLU A 96 -11.94 10.29 -8.95
N GLY A 97 -11.29 9.23 -9.42
CA GLY A 97 -10.31 8.50 -8.62
C GLY A 97 -9.05 9.34 -8.36
N ARG A 98 -8.61 10.18 -9.29
CA ARG A 98 -7.50 11.12 -9.07
C ARG A 98 -7.85 12.17 -8.02
N GLU A 99 -9.04 12.77 -8.08
CA GLU A 99 -9.50 13.70 -7.05
C GLU A 99 -9.57 13.01 -5.67
N ALA A 100 -10.14 11.81 -5.62
CA ALA A 100 -10.20 11.01 -4.40
C ALA A 100 -8.81 10.64 -3.86
N THR A 101 -7.84 10.40 -4.75
CA THR A 101 -6.43 10.13 -4.37
C THR A 101 -5.85 11.33 -3.62
N PHE A 102 -5.99 12.54 -4.18
CA PHE A 102 -5.52 13.76 -3.50
C PHE A 102 -6.27 14.04 -2.20
N ALA A 103 -7.58 13.75 -2.15
CA ALA A 103 -8.34 13.89 -0.91
C ALA A 103 -7.85 12.95 0.18
N LEU A 104 -7.55 11.69 -0.17
CA LEU A 104 -6.95 10.72 0.75
C LEU A 104 -5.57 11.18 1.21
N ASP A 105 -4.69 11.57 0.29
CA ASP A 105 -3.33 12.04 0.60
C ASP A 105 -3.33 13.22 1.58
N ARG A 106 -4.20 14.21 1.36
CA ARG A 106 -4.40 15.32 2.31
C ARG A 106 -4.83 14.83 3.69
N ALA A 107 -5.83 13.95 3.75
CA ALA A 107 -6.35 13.44 5.02
C ALA A 107 -5.29 12.65 5.81
N LEU A 108 -4.42 11.90 5.13
CA LEU A 108 -3.30 11.19 5.74
C LEU A 108 -2.20 12.15 6.20
N THR A 109 -1.86 13.14 5.38
CA THR A 109 -0.86 14.16 5.69
C THR A 109 -1.23 14.98 6.93
N GLU A 110 -2.49 15.44 7.01
CA GLU A 110 -3.02 16.17 8.19
C GLU A 110 -2.90 15.37 9.49
N ARG A 111 -2.97 14.04 9.40
CA ARG A 111 -2.88 13.12 10.54
C ARG A 111 -1.47 12.59 10.77
N ASN A 112 -0.49 13.04 9.98
CA ASN A 112 0.88 12.52 9.98
C ASN A 112 0.92 10.98 9.83
N ILE A 113 0.05 10.44 8.97
CA ILE A 113 -0.03 9.02 8.63
C ILE A 113 0.63 8.80 7.28
N SER A 114 1.46 7.76 7.17
CA SER A 114 2.07 7.37 5.90
C SER A 114 2.12 5.84 5.79
N PRO A 115 1.60 5.25 4.69
CA PRO A 115 1.63 3.82 4.45
C PRO A 115 2.99 3.36 3.91
N GLY A 116 4.02 3.50 4.75
CA GLY A 116 5.40 3.19 4.37
C GLY A 116 5.64 1.70 4.10
N GLY A 117 4.99 0.80 4.84
CA GLY A 117 5.11 -0.65 4.59
C GLY A 117 4.51 -1.04 3.25
N SER A 118 3.38 -0.45 2.86
CA SER A 118 2.82 -0.62 1.51
C SER A 118 3.71 -0.03 0.42
N ALA A 119 4.39 1.10 0.69
CA ALA A 119 5.36 1.68 -0.24
C ALA A 119 6.60 0.79 -0.44
N ASP A 120 7.09 0.14 0.61
CA ASP A 120 8.17 -0.85 0.50
C ASP A 120 7.74 -2.04 -0.39
N LEU A 121 6.50 -2.53 -0.23
CA LEU A 121 5.94 -3.59 -1.08
C LEU A 121 5.74 -3.13 -2.53
N LEU A 122 5.40 -1.86 -2.76
CA LEU A 122 5.38 -1.29 -4.11
C LEU A 122 6.77 -1.34 -4.73
N ALA A 123 7.82 -0.98 -3.99
CA ALA A 123 9.19 -1.05 -4.49
C ALA A 123 9.59 -2.48 -4.88
N VAL A 124 9.22 -3.49 -4.07
CA VAL A 124 9.41 -4.91 -4.41
C VAL A 124 8.61 -5.29 -5.65
N THR A 125 7.37 -4.81 -5.77
CA THR A 125 6.52 -5.04 -6.95
C THR A 125 7.18 -4.51 -8.23
N VAL A 126 7.69 -3.28 -8.19
CA VAL A 126 8.39 -2.65 -9.31
C VAL A 126 9.66 -3.42 -9.66
N PHE A 127 10.45 -3.81 -8.66
CA PHE A 127 11.66 -4.61 -8.87
C PHE A 127 11.35 -5.93 -9.59
N LEU A 128 10.34 -6.68 -9.12
CA LEU A 128 9.94 -7.94 -9.75
C LEU A 128 9.33 -7.73 -11.14
N TRP A 129 8.57 -6.66 -11.35
CA TRP A 129 8.03 -6.31 -12.65
C TRP A 129 9.14 -6.03 -13.66
N LEU A 130 10.17 -5.27 -13.28
CA LEU A 130 11.33 -4.98 -14.14
C LEU A 130 12.18 -6.23 -14.46
N LEU A 131 12.18 -7.24 -13.58
CA LEU A 131 12.90 -8.50 -13.80
C LEU A 131 12.09 -9.55 -14.55
N SER A 132 10.77 -9.39 -14.63
CA SER A 132 9.89 -10.35 -15.30
C SER A 132 9.76 -9.95 -16.78
N PRO A 133 10.29 -10.76 -17.73
CA PRO A 133 10.17 -10.47 -19.16
C PRO A 133 8.72 -10.53 -19.66
#